data_AF-A0AAW5U3N1-F1
#
_entry.id   AF-A0AAW5U3N1-F1
#
_cell.length_a   1.000
_cell.length_b   1.000
_cell.length_c   1.000
_cell.angle_alpha   90.00
_cell.angle_beta   90.00
_cell.angle_gamma   90.00
#
_symmetry.space_group_name_H-M   'P 1'
#
loop_
_entity.id
_entity.type
_entity.pdbx_description
1 polymer ?
#
loop_
_entity_poly.entity_id
_entity_poly.type
_entity_poly.pdbx_seq_one_letter_code
_entity_poly.pdbx_strand_id
1 'polypeptide(L)'
;MTKQEEIDILQSLKGDTYFAQFFGSKDIDQMCQNINNDFAIEGGCGFSQKAEALERINADLKKEFQQKIHDLGMELIKILDKGFDEDAIYQLVEGEVGIDAIIKFKRKNNLDITDKELDYMISKLP
;
A
#
# COMPACT_ATOMS: atom_id res chain seq x y z
N MET A 1 41.88 -2.71 3.95
CA MET A 1 40.98 -2.80 2.79
C MET A 1 41.44 -1.76 1.79
N THR A 2 41.70 -2.17 0.55
CA THR A 2 42.03 -1.26 -0.57
C THR A 2 40.75 -0.86 -1.30
N LYS A 3 40.77 0.26 -2.03
CA LYS A 3 39.62 0.68 -2.87
C LYS A 3 39.20 -0.42 -3.86
N GLN A 4 40.16 -1.14 -4.42
CA GLN A 4 39.89 -2.22 -5.36
C GLN A 4 39.16 -3.38 -4.67
N GLU A 5 39.58 -3.76 -3.46
CA GLU A 5 38.91 -4.80 -2.68
C GLU A 5 37.45 -4.43 -2.36
N GLU A 6 37.17 -3.17 -2.02
CA GLU A 6 35.80 -2.69 -1.77
C GLU A 6 34.93 -2.71 -3.04
N ILE A 7 35.49 -2.31 -4.18
CA ILE A 7 34.81 -2.37 -5.49
C ILE A 7 34.53 -3.82 -5.88
N ASP A 8 35.48 -4.72 -5.70
CA ASP A 8 35.32 -6.14 -6.02
C ASP A 8 34.21 -6.77 -5.16
N ILE A 9 34.15 -6.43 -3.87
CA ILE A 9 33.05 -6.83 -2.98
C ILE A 9 31.71 -6.31 -3.52
N LEU A 10 31.59 -5.02 -3.81
CA LEU A 10 30.33 -4.44 -4.33
C LEU A 10 29.90 -5.05 -5.66
N GLN A 11 30.82 -5.28 -6.59
CA GLN A 11 30.53 -5.94 -7.86
C GLN A 11 30.08 -7.39 -7.66
N SER A 12 30.66 -8.12 -6.70
CA SER A 12 30.23 -9.48 -6.37
C SER A 12 28.79 -9.56 -5.86
N LEU A 13 28.26 -8.46 -5.32
CA LEU A 13 26.87 -8.38 -4.84
C LEU A 13 25.87 -8.20 -5.98
N LYS A 14 26.31 -7.94 -7.22
CA LYS A 14 25.42 -7.88 -8.39
C LYS A 14 24.96 -9.28 -8.80
N GLY A 15 23.72 -9.60 -8.51
CA GLY A 15 23.12 -10.90 -8.83
C GLY A 15 21.80 -11.10 -8.10
N ASP A 16 21.44 -12.34 -7.81
CA ASP A 16 20.28 -12.65 -6.98
C ASP A 16 20.60 -12.52 -5.49
N THR A 17 21.08 -11.34 -5.10
CA THR A 17 21.32 -11.00 -3.71
C THR A 17 20.25 -10.01 -3.26
N TYR A 18 19.90 -10.05 -1.98
CA TYR A 18 19.04 -9.04 -1.37
C TYR A 18 19.59 -7.61 -1.62
N PHE A 19 20.92 -7.46 -1.62
CA PHE A 19 21.61 -6.20 -1.89
C PHE A 19 21.33 -5.67 -3.29
N ALA A 20 21.45 -6.52 -4.33
CA ALA A 20 21.12 -6.15 -5.70
C ALA A 20 19.63 -5.91 -5.93
N GLN A 21 18.74 -6.59 -5.21
CA GLN A 21 17.31 -6.30 -5.29
C GLN A 21 16.98 -4.92 -4.70
N PHE A 22 17.62 -4.55 -3.59
CA PHE A 22 17.37 -3.27 -2.90
C PHE A 22 17.98 -2.08 -3.67
N PHE A 23 19.29 -2.12 -3.94
CA PHE A 23 20.01 -1.02 -4.58
C PHE A 23 19.87 -1.05 -6.11
N GLY A 24 19.82 -2.24 -6.72
CA GLY A 24 19.85 -2.38 -8.16
C GLY A 24 21.25 -2.22 -8.73
N SER A 25 21.51 -2.83 -9.89
CA SER A 25 22.84 -2.83 -10.52
C SER A 25 23.37 -1.42 -10.79
N LYS A 26 22.48 -0.47 -11.13
CA LYS A 26 22.84 0.92 -11.42
C LYS A 26 23.41 1.66 -10.22
N ASP A 27 22.80 1.51 -9.03
CA ASP A 27 23.31 2.17 -7.82
C ASP A 27 24.61 1.50 -7.36
N ILE A 28 24.73 0.18 -7.51
CA ILE A 28 25.98 -0.53 -7.20
C ILE A 28 27.13 -0.05 -8.10
N ASP A 29 26.86 0.18 -9.39
CA ASP A 29 27.83 0.79 -10.30
C ASP A 29 28.22 2.21 -9.88
N GLN A 30 27.25 3.03 -9.47
CA GLN A 30 27.51 4.38 -8.99
C GLN A 30 28.34 4.36 -7.70
N MET A 31 28.05 3.46 -6.75
CA MET A 31 28.85 3.27 -5.53
C MET A 31 30.31 2.93 -5.87
N CYS A 32 30.54 2.04 -6.85
CA CYS A 32 31.89 1.70 -7.30
C CYS A 32 32.62 2.91 -7.90
N GLN A 33 31.93 3.72 -8.71
CA GLN A 33 32.48 4.97 -9.26
C GLN A 33 32.81 5.98 -8.16
N ASN A 34 31.97 6.08 -7.14
CA ASN A 34 32.19 6.99 -6.02
C ASN A 34 33.44 6.60 -5.21
N ILE A 35 33.62 5.32 -4.92
CA ILE A 35 34.84 4.81 -4.24
C ILE A 35 36.09 5.10 -5.08
N ASN A 36 36.03 4.88 -6.39
CA ASN A 36 37.16 5.14 -7.27
C ASN A 36 37.56 6.63 -7.28
N ASN A 37 36.58 7.52 -7.22
CA ASN A 37 36.76 8.97 -7.31
C ASN A 37 36.85 9.69 -5.94
N ASP A 38 36.92 8.96 -4.82
CA ASP A 38 36.90 9.52 -3.44
C ASP A 38 35.67 10.39 -3.13
N PHE A 39 34.51 10.02 -3.66
CA PHE A 39 33.23 10.62 -3.29
C PHE A 39 32.50 9.79 -2.22
N ALA A 40 31.54 10.42 -1.54
CA ALA A 40 30.61 9.72 -0.67
C ALA A 40 29.93 8.58 -1.46
N ILE A 41 29.85 7.39 -0.85
CA ILE A 41 29.44 6.16 -1.54
C ILE A 41 28.02 6.25 -2.11
N GLU A 42 27.14 7.00 -1.45
CA GLU A 42 25.76 7.28 -1.84
C GLU A 42 25.60 8.36 -2.91
N GLY A 43 26.67 9.08 -3.26
CA GLY A 43 26.62 10.22 -4.19
C GLY A 43 25.99 9.85 -5.53
N GLY A 44 24.89 10.50 -5.90
CA GLY A 44 24.21 10.24 -7.18
C GLY A 44 23.49 8.89 -7.27
N CYS A 45 23.42 8.09 -6.19
CA CYS A 45 22.61 6.87 -6.15
C CYS A 45 21.12 7.21 -6.02
N GLY A 46 20.26 6.37 -6.59
CA GLY A 46 18.80 6.55 -6.63
C GLY A 46 18.04 5.91 -5.47
N PHE A 47 18.68 5.12 -4.61
CA PHE A 47 17.99 4.42 -3.52
C PHE A 47 17.31 5.36 -2.50
N SER A 48 17.80 6.59 -2.32
CA SER A 48 17.13 7.63 -1.53
C SER A 48 15.81 8.08 -2.18
N GLN A 49 15.77 8.15 -3.51
CA GLN A 49 14.56 8.50 -4.27
C GLN A 49 13.45 7.46 -4.11
N LYS A 50 13.81 6.18 -3.95
CA LYS A 50 12.82 5.12 -3.67
C LYS A 50 12.13 5.35 -2.32
N ALA A 51 12.90 5.68 -1.29
CA ALA A 51 12.35 5.98 0.03
C ALA A 51 11.44 7.21 -0.01
N GLU A 52 11.89 8.31 -0.63
CA GLU A 52 11.09 9.52 -0.79
C GLU A 52 9.81 9.27 -1.61
N ALA A 53 9.88 8.47 -2.68
CA ALA A 53 8.71 8.13 -3.48
C ALA A 53 7.70 7.32 -2.67
N LEU A 54 8.16 6.35 -1.87
CA LEU A 54 7.31 5.58 -0.97
C LEU A 54 6.69 6.46 0.12
N GLU A 55 7.44 7.41 0.68
CA GLU A 55 6.91 8.36 1.66
C GLU A 55 5.81 9.24 1.06
N ARG A 56 6.00 9.75 -0.18
CA ARG A 56 4.96 10.52 -0.89
C ARG A 56 3.72 9.70 -1.17
N ILE A 57 3.89 8.47 -1.68
CA ILE A 57 2.78 7.54 -1.91
C ILE A 57 2.01 7.30 -0.61
N ASN A 58 2.70 7.04 0.50
CA ASN A 58 2.06 6.85 1.81
C ASN A 58 1.32 8.11 2.28
N ALA A 59 1.89 9.30 2.08
CA ALA A 59 1.24 10.56 2.43
C ALA A 59 -0.03 10.80 1.60
N ASP A 60 0.02 10.53 0.30
CA ASP A 60 -1.11 10.67 -0.62
C ASP A 60 -2.22 9.66 -0.29
N LEU A 61 -1.88 8.37 -0.07
CA LEU A 61 -2.83 7.35 0.37
C LEU A 61 -3.49 7.72 1.71
N LYS A 62 -2.72 8.24 2.67
CA LYS A 62 -3.27 8.67 3.96
C LYS A 62 -4.26 9.81 3.80
N LYS A 63 -3.95 10.77 2.93
CA LYS A 63 -4.84 11.89 2.61
C LYS A 63 -6.11 11.41 1.91
N GLU A 64 -5.99 10.53 0.93
CA GLU A 64 -7.14 9.96 0.22
C GLU A 64 -8.05 9.18 1.17
N PHE A 65 -7.48 8.38 2.07
CA PHE A 65 -8.23 7.63 3.06
C PHE A 65 -8.96 8.53 4.06
N GLN A 66 -8.29 9.60 4.53
CA GLN A 66 -8.93 10.61 5.38
C GLN A 66 -10.11 11.30 4.68
N GLN A 67 -9.97 11.62 3.39
CA GLN A 67 -11.04 12.20 2.60
C GLN A 67 -12.22 11.24 2.45
N LYS A 68 -11.98 9.96 2.15
CA LYS A 68 -13.03 8.93 2.04
C LYS A 68 -13.82 8.76 3.34
N ILE A 69 -13.13 8.72 4.49
CA ILE A 69 -13.80 8.65 5.80
C ILE A 69 -14.66 9.90 6.05
N HIS A 70 -14.12 11.07 5.73
CA HIS A 70 -14.85 12.32 5.87
C HIS A 70 -16.13 12.32 5.02
N ASP A 71 -16.02 11.93 3.75
CA ASP A 71 -17.13 11.94 2.80
C ASP A 71 -18.20 10.92 3.18
N LEU A 72 -17.79 9.71 3.58
CA LEU A 72 -18.70 8.71 4.15
C LEU A 72 -19.46 9.26 5.36
N GLY A 73 -18.78 9.94 6.27
CA GLY A 73 -19.40 10.59 7.42
C GLY A 73 -20.42 11.65 7.03
N MET A 74 -20.12 12.47 6.02
CA MET A 74 -21.05 13.49 5.52
C MET A 74 -22.28 12.88 4.84
N GLU A 75 -22.12 11.81 4.07
CA GLU A 75 -23.24 11.10 3.45
C GLU A 75 -24.14 10.44 4.51
N LEU A 76 -23.56 9.86 5.57
CA LEU A 76 -24.35 9.34 6.70
C LEU A 76 -25.19 10.44 7.37
N ILE A 77 -24.64 11.64 7.58
CA ILE A 77 -25.41 12.76 8.13
C ILE A 77 -26.57 13.16 7.20
N LYS A 78 -26.36 13.18 5.88
CA LYS A 78 -27.44 13.48 4.91
C LYS A 78 -28.55 12.43 4.94
N ILE A 79 -28.22 11.15 5.13
CA ILE A 79 -29.22 10.09 5.27
C ILE A 79 -30.02 10.33 6.55
N LEU A 80 -29.34 10.53 7.69
CA LEU A 80 -29.99 10.73 8.99
C LEU A 80 -30.90 11.97 9.04
N ASP A 81 -30.53 13.06 8.36
CA ASP A 81 -31.35 14.29 8.27
C ASP A 81 -32.68 14.07 7.54
N LYS A 82 -32.72 13.12 6.59
CA LYS A 82 -33.94 12.74 5.85
C LYS A 82 -34.82 11.74 6.60
N GLY A 83 -34.36 11.21 7.73
CA GLY A 83 -34.98 10.13 8.50
C GLY A 83 -34.12 8.87 8.50
N PHE A 84 -34.31 8.01 9.51
CA PHE A 84 -33.57 6.75 9.60
C PHE A 84 -33.99 5.80 8.47
N ASP A 85 -33.06 5.54 7.55
CA ASP A 85 -33.22 4.64 6.41
C ASP A 85 -32.09 3.60 6.45
N GLU A 86 -32.41 2.41 6.94
CA GLU A 86 -31.47 1.31 7.10
C GLU A 86 -30.93 0.83 5.74
N ASP A 87 -31.78 0.79 4.71
CA ASP A 87 -31.39 0.36 3.37
C ASP A 87 -30.41 1.35 2.73
N ALA A 88 -30.64 2.65 2.89
CA ALA A 88 -29.74 3.69 2.41
C ALA A 88 -28.36 3.63 3.12
N ILE A 89 -28.35 3.41 4.43
CA ILE A 89 -27.11 3.22 5.20
C ILE A 89 -26.37 1.97 4.70
N TYR A 90 -27.09 0.86 4.53
CA TYR A 90 -26.50 -0.39 4.08
C TYR A 90 -25.91 -0.26 2.66
N GLN A 91 -26.63 0.36 1.72
CA GLN A 91 -26.15 0.62 0.36
C GLN A 91 -24.90 1.50 0.33
N LEU A 92 -24.86 2.55 1.16
CA LEU A 92 -23.69 3.41 1.29
C LEU A 92 -22.46 2.63 1.77
N VAL A 93 -22.62 1.82 2.82
CA VAL A 93 -21.52 1.00 3.35
C VAL A 93 -21.10 -0.07 2.34
N GLU A 94 -22.04 -0.74 1.68
CA GLU A 94 -21.77 -1.73 0.63
C GLU A 94 -20.99 -1.12 -0.54
N GLY A 95 -21.31 0.10 -0.95
CA GLY A 95 -20.59 0.81 -2.01
C GLY A 95 -19.13 1.10 -1.67
N GLU A 96 -18.83 1.41 -0.41
CA GLU A 96 -17.47 1.75 0.02
C GLU A 96 -16.59 0.54 0.36
N VAL A 97 -17.16 -0.50 0.99
CA VAL A 97 -16.37 -1.63 1.50
C VAL A 97 -16.62 -2.95 0.76
N GLY A 98 -17.70 -3.04 -0.01
CA GLY A 98 -18.13 -4.25 -0.72
C GLY A 98 -18.82 -5.28 0.18
N ILE A 99 -19.77 -6.02 -0.40
CA ILE A 99 -20.59 -7.03 0.29
C ILE A 99 -19.75 -8.15 0.93
N ASP A 100 -18.63 -8.55 0.30
CA ASP A 100 -17.71 -9.55 0.86
C ASP A 100 -17.09 -9.11 2.20
N ALA A 101 -16.76 -7.82 2.33
CA ALA A 101 -16.20 -7.29 3.57
C ALA A 101 -17.26 -7.23 4.67
N ILE A 102 -18.49 -6.85 4.33
CA ILE A 102 -19.64 -6.83 5.24
C ILE A 102 -19.92 -8.24 5.79
N ILE A 103 -20.03 -9.23 4.91
CA ILE A 103 -20.28 -10.63 5.30
C ILE A 103 -19.17 -11.15 6.21
N LYS A 104 -17.89 -10.92 5.85
CA LYS A 104 -16.75 -11.31 6.70
C LYS A 104 -16.80 -10.63 8.06
N PHE A 105 -17.13 -9.34 8.11
CA PHE A 105 -17.26 -8.60 9.35
C PHE A 105 -18.39 -9.15 10.22
N LYS A 106 -19.59 -9.37 9.65
CA LYS A 106 -20.72 -9.93 10.38
C LYS A 106 -20.42 -11.33 10.92
N ARG A 107 -19.84 -12.20 10.09
CA ARG A 107 -19.46 -13.55 10.52
C ARG A 107 -18.43 -13.55 11.64
N LYS A 108 -17.44 -12.67 11.58
CA LYS A 108 -16.42 -12.51 12.63
C LYS A 108 -17.03 -12.04 13.96
N ASN A 109 -18.09 -11.23 13.91
CA ASN A 109 -18.71 -10.63 15.08
C ASN A 109 -20.03 -11.32 15.50
N ASN A 110 -20.34 -12.50 14.93
CA ASN A 110 -21.59 -13.23 15.19
C ASN A 110 -22.87 -12.39 14.99
N LEU A 111 -22.88 -11.55 13.95
CA LEU A 111 -24.05 -10.80 13.53
C LEU A 111 -24.86 -11.58 12.49
N ASP A 112 -26.17 -11.30 12.44
CA ASP A 112 -27.09 -11.98 11.52
C ASP A 112 -26.77 -11.65 10.06
N ILE A 113 -26.71 -12.71 9.25
CA ILE A 113 -26.58 -12.64 7.79
C ILE A 113 -27.99 -12.55 7.22
N THR A 114 -28.24 -11.50 6.44
CA THR A 114 -29.50 -11.25 5.74
C THR A 114 -29.68 -12.16 4.54
N ASP A 115 -30.91 -12.30 4.07
CA ASP A 115 -31.22 -13.11 2.87
C ASP A 115 -30.48 -12.59 1.64
N LYS A 116 -30.35 -11.26 1.46
CA LYS A 116 -29.56 -10.65 0.37
C LYS A 116 -28.09 -11.11 0.39
N GLU A 117 -27.49 -11.13 1.58
CA GLU A 117 -26.10 -11.57 1.76
C GLU A 117 -25.96 -13.07 1.52
N LEU A 118 -26.95 -13.87 1.94
CA LEU A 118 -27.00 -15.30 1.69
C LEU A 118 -27.13 -15.61 0.19
N ASP A 119 -28.04 -14.94 -0.51
CA ASP A 119 -28.23 -15.07 -1.95
C ASP A 119 -26.96 -14.72 -2.72
N TYR A 120 -26.26 -13.66 -2.30
CA TYR A 120 -24.94 -13.32 -2.85
C TYR A 120 -23.95 -14.47 -2.66
N MET A 121 -23.82 -15.02 -1.45
CA MET A 121 -22.93 -16.15 -1.18
C MET A 121 -23.28 -17.37 -2.03
N ILE A 122 -24.57 -17.70 -2.16
CA ILE A 122 -25.06 -18.83 -2.96
C ILE A 122 -24.72 -18.62 -4.44
N SER A 123 -24.89 -17.40 -4.97
CA SER A 123 -24.54 -17.08 -6.37
C SER A 123 -23.05 -17.23 -6.71
N LYS A 124 -22.19 -17.31 -5.69
CA LYS A 124 -20.74 -17.51 -5.84
C LYS A 124 -20.34 -18.98 -5.71
N LEU A 125 -21.27 -19.88 -5.41
CA LEU A 125 -20.99 -21.32 -5.38
C LEU A 125 -20.84 -21.86 -6.82
N PRO A 126 -19.85 -22.74 -7.05
CA PRO A 126 -19.60 -23.35 -8.36
C PRO A 126 -20.68 -24.35 -8.80
#